data_AF-A0A0K3B1D4-F1
#
_entry.id   AF-A0A0K3B1D4-F1
#
_cell.length_a   1.000
_cell.length_b   1.000
_cell.length_c   1.000
_cell.angle_alpha   90.00
_cell.angle_beta   90.00
_cell.angle_gamma   90.00
#
_symmetry.space_group_name_H-M   'P 1'
#
loop_
_entity.id
_entity.type
_entity.pdbx_description
1 polymer ?
#
loop_
_entity_poly.entity_id
_entity_poly.type
_entity_poly.pdbx_seq_one_letter_code
_entity_poly.pdbx_strand_id
1 'polypeptide(L)'
;MVSTTDIAQEAGVARGLINHYFGTKRDLYLEVVRRMVTIPSSAPQALPPGTLEERIDASVSWFLDRVLRHSKTWLVAVGGVGHDADVERILAEADEHAADRVLEFVGLTEVHEHREQLRAMVRAYAAMVKAAGREWVMGNHLSRDQVHLLLSHTLLTLVRDTFPQVRAR
;
A
#
# COMPACT_ATOMS: atom_id res chain seq x y z
N MET A 1 -19.28 15.88 -12.72
CA MET A 1 -17.89 15.83 -13.24
C MET A 1 -17.17 17.04 -12.67
N VAL A 2 -16.11 16.87 -11.89
CA VAL A 2 -15.42 18.00 -11.24
C VAL A 2 -14.53 18.73 -12.25
N SER A 3 -14.63 20.06 -12.33
CA SER A 3 -13.80 20.92 -13.19
C SER A 3 -12.59 21.51 -12.44
N THR A 4 -11.53 21.91 -13.15
CA THR A 4 -10.39 22.62 -12.50
C THR A 4 -10.77 23.98 -11.94
N THR A 5 -11.90 24.55 -12.40
CA THR A 5 -12.46 25.79 -11.84
C THR A 5 -13.11 25.50 -10.48
N ASP A 6 -13.87 24.40 -10.38
CA ASP A 6 -14.51 23.97 -9.14
C ASP A 6 -13.46 23.66 -8.08
N ILE A 7 -12.37 22.98 -8.47
CA ILE A 7 -11.24 22.68 -7.57
C ILE A 7 -10.56 23.95 -7.09
N ALA A 8 -10.32 24.92 -7.98
CA ALA A 8 -9.69 26.18 -7.61
C ALA A 8 -10.57 27.00 -6.64
N GLN A 9 -11.88 27.03 -6.89
CA GLN A 9 -12.85 27.69 -6.03
C GLN A 9 -12.90 27.06 -4.64
N GLU A 10 -12.97 25.72 -4.55
CA GLU A 10 -12.97 24.99 -3.28
C GLU A 10 -11.65 25.17 -2.52
N ALA A 11 -10.52 25.19 -3.24
CA ALA A 11 -9.20 25.42 -2.66
C ALA A 11 -8.91 26.89 -2.31
N GLY A 12 -9.80 27.83 -2.65
CA GLY A 12 -9.61 29.26 -2.40
C GLY A 12 -8.47 29.89 -3.20
N VAL A 13 -8.11 29.32 -4.36
CA VAL A 13 -7.00 29.77 -5.21
C VAL A 13 -7.46 30.19 -6.60
N ALA A 14 -6.62 30.96 -7.30
CA ALA A 14 -6.88 31.28 -8.70
C ALA A 14 -6.75 30.03 -9.59
N ARG A 15 -7.63 29.87 -10.58
CA ARG A 15 -7.57 28.75 -11.54
C ARG A 15 -6.22 28.61 -12.24
N GLY A 16 -5.57 29.75 -12.56
CA GLY A 16 -4.23 29.75 -13.18
C GLY A 16 -3.17 29.04 -12.33
N LEU A 17 -3.36 28.99 -11.00
CA LEU A 17 -2.45 28.34 -10.07
C LEU A 17 -2.53 26.81 -10.17
N ILE A 18 -3.72 26.25 -10.42
CA ILE A 18 -3.88 24.81 -10.66
C ILE A 18 -3.10 24.39 -11.92
N ASN A 19 -3.24 25.14 -13.02
CA ASN A 19 -2.49 24.86 -14.24
C ASN A 19 -0.98 25.08 -14.07
N HIS A 20 -0.57 26.02 -13.20
CA HIS A 20 0.84 26.25 -12.91
C HIS A 20 1.49 25.06 -12.18
N TYR A 21 0.82 24.50 -11.18
CA TYR A 21 1.37 23.38 -10.40
C TYR A 21 1.23 22.02 -11.07
N PHE A 22 0.11 21.79 -11.75
CA PHE A 22 -0.23 20.48 -12.26
C PHE A 22 -0.18 20.39 -13.78
N GLY A 23 -0.10 21.51 -14.51
CA GLY A 23 -0.17 21.48 -15.97
C GLY A 23 -1.60 21.18 -16.44
N THR A 24 -1.90 19.93 -16.76
CA THR A 24 -3.21 19.52 -17.31
C THR A 24 -4.15 18.91 -16.26
N LYS A 25 -5.44 18.78 -16.61
CA LYS A 25 -6.41 18.04 -15.79
C LYS A 25 -6.01 16.55 -15.64
N ARG A 26 -5.36 15.97 -16.66
CA ARG A 26 -4.87 14.59 -16.61
C ARG A 26 -3.74 14.45 -15.59
N ASP A 27 -2.78 15.37 -15.61
CA ASP A 27 -1.66 15.38 -14.66
C ASP A 27 -2.16 15.56 -13.22
N LEU A 28 -3.10 16.49 -12.99
CA LEU A 28 -3.77 16.62 -11.68
C LEU A 28 -4.45 15.31 -11.25
N TYR A 29 -5.14 14.63 -12.17
CA TYR A 29 -5.74 13.32 -11.88
C TYR A 29 -4.68 12.29 -11.49
N LEU A 30 -3.57 12.20 -12.22
CA LEU A 30 -2.48 11.28 -11.91
C LEU A 30 -1.81 11.60 -10.55
N GLU A 31 -1.64 12.87 -10.19
CA GLU A 31 -1.14 13.26 -8.86
C GLU A 31 -2.11 12.87 -7.73
N VAL A 32 -3.42 13.04 -7.95
CA VAL A 32 -4.44 12.60 -6.99
C VAL A 32 -4.38 11.08 -6.80
N VAL A 33 -4.30 10.32 -7.90
CA VAL A 33 -4.15 8.87 -7.85
C VAL A 33 -2.88 8.49 -7.09
N ARG A 34 -1.72 9.08 -7.42
CA ARG A 34 -0.45 8.83 -6.73
C ARG A 34 -0.56 9.09 -5.23
N ARG A 35 -1.18 10.22 -4.85
CA ARG A 35 -1.40 10.56 -3.44
C ARG A 35 -2.29 9.56 -2.72
N MET A 36 -3.32 9.04 -3.40
CA MET A 36 -4.23 8.05 -2.83
C MET A 36 -3.58 6.69 -2.63
N VAL A 37 -2.67 6.27 -3.52
CA VAL A 37 -2.07 4.92 -3.48
C VAL A 37 -0.76 4.85 -2.70
N THR A 38 -0.14 5.99 -2.43
CA THR A 38 1.11 6.04 -1.65
C THR A 38 0.82 5.86 -0.16
N ILE A 39 1.39 4.82 0.44
CA ILE A 39 1.29 4.60 1.89
C ILE A 39 1.96 5.79 2.63
N PRO A 40 1.24 6.50 3.51
CA PRO A 40 1.81 7.61 4.27
C PRO A 40 3.05 7.19 5.05
N SER A 41 4.08 8.05 5.08
CA SER A 41 5.30 7.85 5.86
C SER A 41 5.10 7.87 7.38
N SER A 42 3.87 8.15 7.85
CA SER A 42 3.51 8.19 9.28
C SER A 42 3.43 6.81 9.94
N ALA A 43 4.26 5.87 9.50
CA ALA A 43 4.61 4.66 10.22
C ALA A 43 4.99 5.01 11.67
N PRO A 44 4.66 4.19 12.69
CA PRO A 44 5.26 4.36 14.00
C PRO A 44 6.79 4.41 13.86
N GLN A 45 7.39 5.51 14.32
CA GLN A 45 8.82 5.81 14.20
C GLN A 45 9.74 4.80 14.91
N ALA A 46 9.17 3.81 15.61
CA ALA A 46 9.87 2.73 16.23
C ALA A 46 9.20 1.41 15.84
N LEU A 47 10.02 0.47 15.36
CA LEU A 47 9.63 -0.93 15.31
C LEU A 47 9.14 -1.35 16.70
N PRO A 48 7.98 -2.01 16.82
CA PRO A 48 7.56 -2.57 18.09
C PRO A 48 8.72 -3.41 18.65
N PRO A 49 9.20 -3.15 19.88
CA PRO A 49 10.16 -4.06 20.50
C PRO A 49 9.49 -5.42 20.63
N GLY A 50 10.22 -6.50 20.34
CA GLY A 50 9.65 -7.84 20.35
C GLY A 50 10.21 -8.79 19.30
N THR A 51 9.65 -10.00 19.31
CA THR A 51 9.91 -11.07 18.35
C THR A 51 9.43 -10.69 16.94
N LEU A 52 9.82 -11.49 15.94
CA LEU A 52 9.35 -11.29 14.57
C LEU A 52 7.81 -11.38 14.50
N GLU A 53 7.22 -12.33 15.23
CA GLU A 53 5.79 -12.54 15.35
C GLU A 53 5.07 -11.30 15.89
N GLU A 54 5.58 -10.73 16.99
CA GLU A 54 5.00 -9.52 17.61
C GLU A 54 5.08 -8.31 16.67
N ARG A 55 6.19 -8.15 15.96
CA ARG A 55 6.35 -7.07 14.96
C ARG A 55 5.39 -7.22 13.79
N ILE A 56 5.24 -8.45 13.27
CA ILE A 56 4.31 -8.74 12.17
C ILE A 56 2.86 -8.48 12.62
N ASP A 57 2.48 -8.98 13.79
CA ASP A 57 1.14 -8.79 14.35
C ASP A 57 0.77 -7.31 14.46
N ALA A 58 1.64 -6.52 15.09
CA ALA A 58 1.46 -5.09 15.29
C ALA A 58 1.44 -4.32 13.95
N SER A 59 2.30 -4.70 13.00
CA SER A 59 2.38 -4.06 11.69
C SER A 59 1.13 -4.30 10.86
N VAL A 60 0.63 -5.55 10.84
CA VAL A 60 -0.63 -5.89 10.15
C VAL A 60 -1.80 -5.18 10.82
N SER A 61 -1.89 -5.21 12.15
CA SER A 61 -2.94 -4.52 12.91
C SER A 61 -2.98 -3.02 12.58
N TRP A 62 -1.82 -2.34 12.62
CA TRP A 62 -1.69 -0.93 12.25
C TRP A 62 -2.13 -0.68 10.81
N PHE A 63 -1.71 -1.52 9.86
CA PHE A 63 -2.07 -1.35 8.45
C PHE A 63 -3.58 -1.48 8.23
N LEU A 64 -4.22 -2.48 8.84
CA LEU A 64 -5.67 -2.64 8.76
C LEU A 64 -6.41 -1.43 9.36
N ASP A 65 -5.94 -0.95 10.51
CA ASP A 65 -6.64 0.10 11.25
C ASP A 65 -6.44 1.50 10.68
N ARG A 66 -5.28 1.77 10.07
CA ARG A 66 -4.89 3.10 9.59
C ARG A 66 -5.00 3.27 8.09
N VAL A 67 -4.68 2.22 7.33
CA VAL A 67 -4.70 2.26 5.86
C VAL A 67 -6.04 1.75 5.37
N LEU A 68 -6.45 0.55 5.79
CA LEU A 68 -7.63 -0.09 5.20
C LEU A 68 -8.98 0.42 5.75
N ARG A 69 -9.04 0.88 6.99
CA ARG A 69 -10.29 1.36 7.63
C ARG A 69 -10.99 2.50 6.87
N HIS A 70 -10.23 3.36 6.18
CA HIS A 70 -10.77 4.45 5.36
C HIS A 70 -10.58 4.22 3.85
N SER A 71 -10.19 3.00 3.45
CA SER A 71 -9.74 2.69 2.10
C SER A 71 -10.85 2.34 1.11
N LYS A 72 -12.13 2.52 1.44
CA LYS A 72 -13.22 2.14 0.52
C LYS A 72 -13.04 2.80 -0.86
N THR A 73 -12.68 4.08 -0.88
CA THR A 73 -12.35 4.82 -2.11
C THR A 73 -11.06 4.32 -2.78
N TRP A 74 -10.05 3.93 -1.99
CA TRP A 74 -8.78 3.37 -2.50
C TRP A 74 -8.96 1.99 -3.13
N LEU A 75 -9.69 1.07 -2.49
CA LEU A 75 -9.99 -0.26 -3.00
C LEU A 75 -10.84 -0.19 -4.28
N VAL A 76 -11.79 0.75 -4.35
CA VAL A 76 -12.57 1.00 -5.58
C VAL A 76 -11.65 1.52 -6.69
N ALA A 77 -10.78 2.49 -6.38
CA ALA A 77 -9.84 3.02 -7.35
C ALA A 77 -8.95 1.89 -7.91
N VAL A 78 -8.23 1.15 -7.06
CA VAL A 78 -7.31 0.08 -7.47
C VAL A 78 -8.01 -1.08 -8.20
N GLY A 79 -9.29 -1.35 -7.91
CA GLY A 79 -10.07 -2.39 -8.59
C GLY A 79 -10.69 -1.97 -9.94
N GLY A 80 -10.82 -0.67 -10.20
CA GLY A 80 -11.52 -0.12 -11.36
C GLY A 80 -10.63 0.45 -12.47
N VAL A 81 -9.30 0.52 -12.29
CA VAL A 81 -8.42 1.21 -13.27
C VAL A 81 -7.99 0.36 -14.47
N GLY A 82 -8.64 -0.76 -14.74
CA GLY A 82 -8.27 -1.58 -15.90
C GLY A 82 -8.31 -0.72 -17.18
N HIS A 83 -7.14 -0.49 -17.79
CA HIS A 83 -6.84 0.17 -19.08
C HIS A 83 -6.09 1.52 -19.08
N ASP A 84 -5.72 2.16 -17.96
CA ASP A 84 -4.85 3.36 -18.00
C ASP A 84 -3.39 3.03 -17.63
N ALA A 85 -2.51 3.00 -18.64
CA ALA A 85 -1.10 2.66 -18.49
C ALA A 85 -0.33 3.59 -17.52
N ASP A 86 -0.70 4.87 -17.43
CA ASP A 86 -0.07 5.79 -16.47
C ASP A 86 -0.44 5.45 -15.03
N VAL A 87 -1.70 5.05 -14.82
CA VAL A 87 -2.15 4.64 -13.51
C VAL A 87 -1.58 3.27 -13.13
N GLU A 88 -1.51 2.33 -14.06
CA GLU A 88 -0.84 1.04 -13.84
C GLU A 88 0.62 1.23 -13.40
N ARG A 89 1.34 2.16 -14.03
CA ARG A 89 2.70 2.52 -13.64
C ARG A 89 2.74 3.15 -12.25
N ILE A 90 1.83 4.07 -11.91
CA ILE A 90 1.74 4.67 -10.57
C ILE A 90 1.47 3.59 -9.50
N LEU A 91 0.61 2.61 -9.81
CA LEU A 91 0.33 1.49 -8.91
C LEU A 91 1.55 0.60 -8.72
N ALA A 92 2.28 0.30 -9.79
CA ALA A 92 3.53 -0.47 -9.71
C ALA A 92 4.60 0.26 -8.88
N GLU A 93 4.79 1.57 -9.10
CA GLU A 93 5.68 2.41 -8.30
C GLU A 93 5.26 2.42 -6.82
N ALA A 94 3.97 2.52 -6.53
CA ALA A 94 3.46 2.48 -5.16
C ALA A 94 3.69 1.12 -4.48
N ASP A 95 3.54 0.03 -5.22
CA ASP A 95 3.79 -1.33 -4.73
C ASP A 95 5.27 -1.56 -4.40
N GLU A 96 6.21 -1.02 -5.20
CA GLU A 96 7.65 -1.06 -4.91
C GLU A 96 7.96 -0.37 -3.57
N HIS A 97 7.45 0.85 -3.37
CA HIS A 97 7.65 1.57 -2.11
C HIS A 97 6.96 0.89 -0.92
N ALA A 98 5.79 0.28 -1.15
CA ALA A 98 5.08 -0.46 -0.12
C ALA A 98 5.88 -1.68 0.35
N ALA A 99 6.58 -2.37 -0.56
CA ALA A 99 7.42 -3.50 -0.21
C ALA A 99 8.58 -3.10 0.71
N ASP A 100 9.26 -2.00 0.42
CA ASP A 100 10.33 -1.49 1.26
C ASP A 100 9.82 -1.09 2.65
N ARG A 101 8.62 -0.49 2.72
CA ARG A 101 7.96 -0.17 3.99
C ARG A 101 7.60 -1.41 4.80
N VAL A 102 7.10 -2.47 4.17
CA VAL A 102 6.81 -3.73 4.88
C VAL A 102 8.10 -4.30 5.48
N LEU A 103 9.20 -4.30 4.72
CA LEU A 103 10.50 -4.77 5.21
C LEU A 103 11.04 -3.92 6.35
N GLU A 104 10.82 -2.61 6.31
CA GLU A 104 11.09 -1.72 7.45
C GLU A 104 10.29 -2.16 8.67
N PHE A 105 8.96 -2.28 8.55
CA PHE A 105 8.05 -2.65 9.63
C PHE A 105 8.31 -4.00 10.30
N VAL A 106 8.80 -4.98 9.55
CA VAL A 106 9.15 -6.30 10.12
C VAL A 106 10.61 -6.38 10.57
N GLY A 107 11.38 -5.29 10.47
CA GLY A 107 12.77 -5.24 10.92
C GLY A 107 13.75 -5.99 10.04
N LEU A 108 13.50 -6.06 8.73
CA LEU A 108 14.31 -6.76 7.74
C LEU A 108 15.10 -5.79 6.82
N THR A 109 15.40 -4.58 7.28
CA THR A 109 16.20 -3.61 6.50
C THR A 109 17.63 -4.08 6.27
N GLU A 110 18.21 -4.75 7.26
CA GLU A 110 19.62 -5.21 7.24
C GLU A 110 19.84 -6.49 6.42
N VAL A 111 18.77 -7.07 5.85
CA VAL A 111 18.90 -8.22 4.95
C VAL A 111 19.32 -7.73 3.58
N HIS A 112 20.62 -7.81 3.29
CA HIS A 112 21.19 -7.41 1.99
C HIS A 112 21.31 -8.57 0.99
N GLU A 113 21.56 -9.79 1.48
CA GLU A 113 21.65 -10.97 0.63
C GLU A 113 20.27 -11.39 0.12
N HIS A 114 20.15 -11.71 -1.17
CA HIS A 114 18.90 -12.03 -1.84
C HIS A 114 17.79 -10.97 -1.66
N ARG A 115 18.18 -9.69 -1.54
CA ARG A 115 17.27 -8.57 -1.29
C ARG A 115 16.17 -8.47 -2.35
N GLU A 116 16.50 -8.65 -3.62
CA GLU A 116 15.52 -8.53 -4.70
C GLU A 116 14.49 -9.66 -4.70
N GLN A 117 14.90 -10.88 -4.35
CA GLN A 117 13.97 -12.00 -4.15
C GLN A 117 13.04 -11.72 -2.97
N LEU A 118 13.57 -11.22 -1.85
CA LEU A 118 12.78 -10.83 -0.69
C LEU A 118 11.77 -9.73 -1.04
N ARG A 119 12.21 -8.67 -1.74
CA ARG A 119 11.32 -7.60 -2.22
C ARG A 119 10.23 -8.14 -3.14
N ALA A 120 10.58 -9.04 -4.07
CA ALA A 120 9.60 -9.67 -4.95
C ALA A 120 8.55 -10.51 -4.19
N MET A 121 8.97 -11.28 -3.20
CA MET A 121 8.06 -12.05 -2.33
C MET A 121 7.13 -11.12 -1.54
N VAL A 122 7.66 -10.01 -1.01
CA VAL A 122 6.86 -9.01 -0.29
C VAL A 122 5.89 -8.28 -1.22
N ARG A 123 6.26 -7.99 -2.47
CA ARG A 123 5.33 -7.43 -3.47
C ARG A 123 4.18 -8.40 -3.78
N ALA A 124 4.47 -9.69 -3.93
CA ALA A 124 3.43 -10.71 -4.08
C ALA A 124 2.50 -10.77 -2.85
N TYR A 125 3.07 -10.69 -1.64
CA TYR A 125 2.30 -10.57 -0.41
C TYR A 125 1.44 -9.30 -0.38
N ALA A 126 1.96 -8.14 -0.82
CA ALA A 126 1.20 -6.89 -0.90
C ALA A 126 0.00 -6.99 -1.86
N ALA A 127 0.12 -7.75 -2.96
CA ALA A 127 -1.01 -8.07 -3.82
C ALA A 127 -2.10 -8.86 -3.09
N MET A 128 -1.72 -9.84 -2.26
CA MET A 128 -2.67 -10.57 -1.40
C MET A 128 -3.30 -9.67 -0.34
N VAL A 129 -2.53 -8.76 0.28
CA VAL A 129 -3.06 -7.76 1.23
C VAL A 129 -4.17 -6.94 0.58
N LYS A 130 -3.97 -6.49 -0.67
CA LYS A 130 -4.99 -5.78 -1.45
C LYS A 130 -6.24 -6.64 -1.67
N ALA A 131 -6.07 -7.91 -2.05
CA ALA A 131 -7.19 -8.83 -2.28
C ALA A 131 -7.97 -9.09 -0.98
N ALA A 132 -7.29 -9.43 0.11
CA ALA A 132 -7.93 -9.66 1.42
C ALA A 132 -8.64 -8.41 1.95
N GLY A 133 -8.06 -7.22 1.75
CA GLY A 133 -8.69 -5.95 2.07
C GLY A 133 -10.01 -5.72 1.32
N ARG A 134 -10.13 -6.13 0.05
CA ARG A 134 -11.40 -6.09 -0.69
C ARG A 134 -12.43 -7.02 -0.09
N GLU A 135 -12.06 -8.26 0.24
CA GLU A 135 -12.98 -9.22 0.87
C GLU A 135 -13.51 -8.73 2.22
N TRP A 136 -12.70 -7.96 2.96
CA TRP A 136 -13.13 -7.31 4.19
C TRP A 136 -14.04 -6.11 3.97
N VAL A 137 -13.60 -5.13 3.16
CA VAL A 137 -14.27 -3.81 3.06
C VAL A 137 -15.45 -3.82 2.09
N MET A 138 -15.40 -4.64 1.04
CA MET A 138 -16.39 -4.67 -0.04
C MET A 138 -17.21 -5.95 -0.01
N GLY A 139 -16.55 -7.10 0.06
CA GLY A 139 -17.22 -8.41 0.01
C GLY A 139 -17.96 -8.75 1.30
N ASN A 140 -17.49 -8.23 2.44
CA ASN A 140 -17.95 -8.63 3.77
C ASN A 140 -17.91 -10.16 3.98
N HIS A 141 -17.03 -10.84 3.24
CA HIS A 141 -16.83 -12.29 3.31
C HIS A 141 -15.80 -12.67 4.37
N LEU A 142 -14.91 -11.73 4.71
CA LEU A 142 -13.93 -11.87 5.80
C LEU A 142 -14.15 -10.76 6.83
N SER A 143 -14.10 -11.13 8.10
CA SER A 143 -14.01 -10.16 9.19
C SER A 143 -12.61 -9.54 9.26
N ARG A 144 -12.50 -8.40 9.96
CA ARG A 144 -11.21 -7.76 10.26
C ARG A 144 -10.23 -8.73 10.88
N ASP A 145 -10.70 -9.55 11.83
CA ASP A 145 -9.85 -10.49 12.57
C ASP A 145 -9.43 -11.67 11.70
N GLN A 146 -10.28 -12.13 10.78
CA GLN A 146 -9.92 -13.15 9.81
C GLN A 146 -8.88 -12.65 8.81
N VAL A 147 -9.00 -11.39 8.34
CA VAL A 147 -7.99 -10.76 7.48
C VAL A 147 -6.69 -10.54 8.23
N HIS A 148 -6.74 -10.07 9.47
CA HIS A 148 -5.56 -9.92 10.31
C HIS A 148 -4.81 -11.26 10.47
N LEU A 149 -5.53 -12.32 10.85
CA LEU A 149 -4.98 -13.67 11.01
C LEU A 149 -4.33 -14.18 9.71
N LEU A 150 -5.04 -14.05 8.58
CA LEU A 150 -4.54 -14.47 7.27
C LEU A 150 -3.22 -13.77 6.93
N LEU A 151 -3.18 -12.45 7.07
CA LEU A 151 -2.05 -11.64 6.66
C LEU A 151 -0.85 -11.83 7.59
N SER A 152 -1.06 -11.85 8.91
CA SER A 152 0.01 -12.06 9.89
C SER A 152 0.65 -13.44 9.74
N HIS A 153 -0.15 -14.52 9.65
CA HIS A 153 0.37 -15.88 9.47
C HIS A 153 1.10 -16.05 8.15
N THR A 154 0.58 -15.47 7.06
CA THR A 154 1.21 -15.60 5.75
C THR A 154 2.54 -14.85 5.70
N LEU A 155 2.61 -13.64 6.26
CA LEU A 155 3.85 -12.88 6.31
C LEU A 155 4.90 -13.57 7.17
N LEU A 156 4.49 -14.13 8.31
CA LEU A 156 5.39 -14.91 9.17
C LEU A 156 5.94 -16.12 8.43
N THR A 157 5.08 -16.90 7.77
CA THR A 157 5.50 -18.07 6.98
C THR A 157 6.41 -17.69 5.83
N LEU A 158 6.13 -16.56 5.17
CA LEU A 158 6.95 -16.03 4.08
C LEU A 158 8.37 -15.71 4.56
N VAL A 159 8.50 -15.00 5.69
CA VAL A 159 9.79 -14.55 6.22
C VAL A 159 10.54 -15.70 6.91
N ARG A 160 9.87 -16.47 7.78
CA ARG A 160 10.49 -17.49 8.62
C ARG A 160 10.80 -18.76 7.86
N ASP A 161 9.90 -19.19 6.98
CA ASP A 161 9.95 -20.53 6.40
C ASP A 161 10.29 -20.50 4.90
N THR A 162 9.72 -19.55 4.14
CA THR A 162 9.83 -19.54 2.67
C THR A 162 11.11 -18.84 2.19
N PHE A 163 11.41 -17.66 2.71
CA PHE A 163 12.57 -16.88 2.27
C PHE A 163 13.91 -17.61 2.48
N PRO A 164 14.16 -18.30 3.62
CA PRO A 164 15.37 -19.10 3.78
C PRO A 164 15.52 -20.21 2.73
N GLN A 165 14.42 -20.83 2.31
CA GLN A 165 14.45 -21.86 1.26
C GLN A 165 14.74 -21.28 -0.13
N VAL A 166 14.28 -20.06 -0.41
CA VAL A 166 14.61 -19.35 -1.65
C VAL A 166 16.08 -18.97 -1.69
N ARG A 167 16.67 -18.55 -0.55
CA ARG A 167 18.11 -18.27 -0.44
C ARG A 167 18.98 -19.51 -0.67
N ALA A 168 18.46 -20.69 -0.37
CA ALA A 168 19.19 -21.95 -0.50
C ALA A 168 19.16 -22.55 -1.92
N ARG A 169 18.48 -21.92 -2.87
CA ARG A 169 18.36 -22.35 -4.27
C ARG A 169 19.17 -21.44 -5.19
#